data_AF-A0A5E4CQI1-F1
#
_entry.id   AF-A0A5E4CQI1-F1
#
_cell.length_a   1.000
_cell.length_b   1.000
_cell.length_c   1.000
_cell.angle_alpha   90.00
_cell.angle_beta   90.00
_cell.angle_gamma   90.00
#
_symmetry.space_group_name_H-M   'P 1'
#
loop_
_entity.id
_entity.type
_entity.pdbx_description
1 polymer ?
#
loop_
_entity_poly.entity_id
_entity_poly.type
_entity_poly.pdbx_seq_one_letter_code
_entity_poly.pdbx_strand_id
1 'polypeptide(L)'
;CSHWLNIKIIIEELIQRNHSVTVLASSETLLINSSPNFPVKFEEIPVSYKTRNLDSIIEHMIMLWINHRPTPFTMWTFYKELGKLLDTFFQINIQICDGVLNNPSLMARLQNGGFDVLVADPVTICGDLVALKLGIPFMYTLRFSPASTVERNCGKIPAPVSYVPAALSELTDQMTFGERVKNTLSYSLQDYIFQSYWGEWNSYYSKVLVFSLYFVEKNSKNLKLDIKEPDNTLLCLSVSIIRVIGLCGL
;
A
#
# COMPACT_ATOMS: atom_id res chain seq x y z
N CYS A 1 -5.97 10.14 10.06
CA CYS A 1 -5.62 8.83 10.63
C CYS A 1 -4.10 8.74 10.57
N SER A 2 -3.38 8.57 11.69
CA SER A 2 -1.91 8.60 11.64
C SER A 2 -1.38 7.20 11.35
N HIS A 3 -0.93 6.96 10.11
CA HIS A 3 -0.33 5.70 9.68
C HIS A 3 0.94 5.38 10.51
N TRP A 4 1.70 6.41 10.86
CA TRP A 4 2.84 6.29 11.76
C TRP A 4 2.47 5.76 13.15
N LEU A 5 1.37 6.22 13.76
CA LEU A 5 0.97 5.72 15.08
C LEU A 5 0.67 4.21 15.05
N ASN A 6 0.08 3.71 13.97
CA ASN A 6 -0.18 2.28 13.81
C ASN A 6 1.14 1.47 13.76
N ILE A 7 2.09 1.90 12.93
CA ILE A 7 3.42 1.28 12.85
C ILE A 7 4.15 1.39 14.20
N LYS A 8 4.10 2.56 14.84
CA LYS A 8 4.81 2.82 16.10
C LYS A 8 4.43 1.83 17.18
N ILE A 9 3.13 1.57 17.37
CA ILE A 9 2.63 0.60 18.36
C ILE A 9 3.15 -0.81 18.04
N ILE A 10 3.15 -1.21 16.77
CA ILE A 10 3.67 -2.52 16.35
C ILE A 10 5.17 -2.60 16.67
N ILE A 11 5.94 -1.55 16.39
CA ILE A 11 7.38 -1.52 16.67
C ILE A 11 7.65 -1.58 18.19
N GLU A 12 6.89 -0.84 19.00
CA GLU A 12 6.99 -0.85 20.46
C GLU A 12 6.82 -2.27 21.02
N GLU A 13 5.78 -2.97 20.58
CA GLU A 13 5.50 -4.35 20.98
C GLU A 13 6.59 -5.33 20.53
N LEU A 14 7.14 -5.15 19.34
CA LEU A 14 8.22 -5.98 18.83
C LEU A 14 9.49 -5.82 19.68
N ILE A 15 9.87 -4.58 19.99
CA ILE A 15 11.05 -4.28 20.81
C ILE A 15 10.88 -4.86 22.22
N GLN A 16 9.70 -4.72 22.83
CA GLN A 16 9.40 -5.32 24.13
C GLN A 16 9.57 -6.84 24.13
N ARG A 17 9.35 -7.49 23.00
CA ARG A 17 9.55 -8.94 22.78
C ARG A 17 10.98 -9.30 22.38
N ASN A 18 11.94 -8.39 22.56
CA ASN A 18 13.35 -8.53 22.20
C ASN A 18 13.62 -8.71 20.70
N HIS A 19 12.76 -8.13 19.84
CA HIS A 19 13.02 -8.04 18.41
C HIS A 19 13.83 -6.79 18.06
N SER A 20 14.81 -6.94 17.17
CA SER A 20 15.57 -5.80 16.65
C SER A 20 14.84 -5.22 15.45
N VAL A 21 14.48 -3.94 15.51
CA VAL A 21 13.70 -3.27 14.47
C VAL A 21 14.52 -2.16 13.82
N THR A 22 14.51 -2.15 12.49
CA THR A 22 15.05 -1.05 11.68
C THR A 22 13.91 -0.41 10.90
N VAL A 23 13.76 0.90 10.99
CA VAL A 23 12.75 1.64 10.22
C VAL A 23 13.42 2.30 9.02
N LEU A 24 12.93 1.95 7.83
CA LEU A 24 13.18 2.70 6.61
C LEU A 24 12.23 3.89 6.58
N ALA A 25 12.80 5.09 6.62
CA ALA A 25 12.04 6.33 6.55
C ALA A 25 12.70 7.27 5.54
N SER A 26 11.89 8.06 4.84
CA SER A 26 12.40 9.06 3.91
C SER A 26 13.10 10.19 4.67
N SER A 27 14.07 10.85 4.02
CA SER A 27 14.80 12.00 4.57
C SER A 27 13.87 13.04 5.23
N GLU A 28 12.71 13.29 4.63
CA GLU A 28 11.73 14.26 5.13
C GLU A 28 10.91 13.74 6.33
N THR A 29 10.66 12.43 6.44
CA THR A 29 9.90 11.85 7.58
C THR A 29 10.74 11.68 8.85
N LEU A 30 12.05 11.46 8.69
CA LEU A 30 12.99 11.31 9.79
C LEU A 30 13.09 12.55 10.67
N LEU A 31 12.92 13.73 10.06
CA LEU A 31 12.95 15.03 10.73
C LEU A 31 11.76 15.25 11.68
N ILE A 32 10.63 14.58 11.42
CA ILE A 32 9.38 14.79 12.14
C ILE A 32 9.25 13.81 13.34
N ASN A 33 9.83 12.60 13.23
CA ASN A 33 9.51 11.48 14.13
C ASN A 33 10.66 11.00 15.04
N SER A 34 11.80 11.69 15.05
CA SER A 34 12.90 11.40 15.99
C SER A 34 12.54 11.83 17.41
N SER A 35 11.74 11.01 18.12
CA SER A 35 11.58 11.16 19.56
C SER A 35 12.80 10.57 20.27
N PRO A 36 13.47 11.31 21.17
CA PRO A 36 14.70 10.86 21.83
C PRO A 36 14.52 9.62 22.73
N ASN A 37 13.28 9.21 23.00
CA ASN A 37 12.98 8.11 23.92
C ASN A 37 12.73 6.76 23.22
N PHE A 38 12.87 6.67 21.90
CA PHE A 38 12.58 5.43 21.17
C PHE A 38 13.87 4.80 20.60
N PRO A 39 14.37 3.70 21.19
CA PRO A 39 15.61 3.05 20.76
C PRO A 39 15.37 2.24 19.48
N VAL A 40 15.11 2.93 18.37
CA VAL A 40 14.92 2.34 17.05
C VAL A 40 15.98 2.82 16.09
N LYS A 41 16.56 1.87 15.36
CA LYS A 41 17.49 2.19 14.30
C LYS A 41 16.71 2.71 13.10
N PHE A 42 17.09 3.88 12.61
CA PHE A 42 16.56 4.43 11.39
C PHE A 42 17.58 4.30 10.25
N GLU A 43 17.09 3.92 9.07
CA GLU A 43 17.85 3.97 7.82
C GLU A 43 17.12 4.92 6.88
N GLU A 44 17.86 5.88 6.36
CA GLU A 44 17.33 6.94 5.52
C GLU A 44 17.20 6.49 4.07
N ILE A 45 16.00 6.72 3.51
CA ILE A 45 15.74 6.61 2.08
C ILE A 45 15.93 7.99 1.46
N PRO A 46 16.90 8.15 0.53
CA PRO A 46 17.06 9.40 -0.18
C PRO A 46 15.86 9.62 -1.09
N VAL A 47 15.15 10.73 -0.88
CA VAL A 47 14.01 11.15 -1.70
C VAL A 47 14.21 12.58 -2.20
N SER A 48 13.63 12.90 -3.36
CA SER A 48 13.78 14.22 -3.99
C SER A 48 12.58 15.16 -3.77
N TYR A 49 11.46 14.66 -3.24
CA TYR A 49 10.28 15.47 -2.92
C TYR A 49 10.46 16.23 -1.60
N LYS A 50 9.87 17.43 -1.49
CA LYS A 50 9.95 18.30 -0.31
C LYS A 50 8.70 18.18 0.56
N THR A 51 8.81 18.42 1.87
CA THR A 51 7.68 18.45 2.83
C THR A 51 6.51 19.31 2.37
N ARG A 52 6.75 20.47 1.73
CA ARG A 52 5.65 21.33 1.21
C ARG A 52 4.76 20.64 0.16
N ASN A 53 5.30 19.66 -0.57
CA ASN A 53 4.50 18.88 -1.51
C ASN A 53 3.54 17.94 -0.76
N LEU A 54 3.92 17.48 0.44
CA LEU A 54 3.05 16.64 1.29
C LEU A 54 1.92 17.45 1.91
N ASP A 55 2.18 18.67 2.38
CA ASP A 55 1.14 19.57 2.90
C ASP A 55 0.06 19.86 1.83
N SER A 56 0.49 20.12 0.60
CA SER A 56 -0.41 20.32 -0.53
C SER A 56 -1.25 19.09 -0.85
N ILE A 57 -0.72 17.88 -0.67
CA ILE A 57 -1.47 16.62 -0.87
C ILE A 57 -2.50 16.43 0.23
N ILE A 58 -2.12 16.71 1.49
CA ILE A 58 -3.04 16.65 2.62
C ILE A 58 -4.18 17.65 2.40
N GLU A 59 -3.87 18.86 1.96
CA GLU A 59 -4.87 19.88 1.63
C GLU A 59 -5.76 19.42 0.47
N HIS A 60 -5.20 18.90 -0.63
CA HIS A 60 -5.98 18.38 -1.76
C HIS A 60 -6.89 17.23 -1.33
N MET A 61 -6.39 16.32 -0.50
CA MET A 61 -7.18 15.23 0.08
C MET A 61 -8.34 15.80 0.91
N ILE A 62 -8.08 16.71 1.85
CA ILE A 62 -9.13 17.35 2.67
C ILE A 62 -10.17 18.04 1.78
N MET A 63 -9.73 18.80 0.77
CA MET A 63 -10.60 19.53 -0.14
C MET A 63 -11.42 18.61 -1.04
N LEU A 64 -10.89 17.44 -1.41
CA LEU A 64 -11.63 16.40 -2.13
C LEU A 64 -12.80 15.90 -1.25
N TRP A 65 -12.54 15.60 0.02
CA TRP A 65 -13.57 15.10 0.94
C TRP A 65 -14.62 16.13 1.31
N ILE A 66 -14.23 17.40 1.49
CA ILE A 66 -15.14 18.48 1.91
C ILE A 66 -15.96 19.00 0.73
N ASN A 67 -15.33 19.31 -0.40
CA ASN A 67 -15.98 20.06 -1.49
C ASN A 67 -16.57 19.17 -2.58
N HIS A 68 -16.11 17.92 -2.68
CA HIS A 68 -16.49 17.01 -3.76
C HIS A 68 -17.16 15.76 -3.25
N ARG A 69 -17.94 15.85 -2.17
CA ARG A 69 -18.74 14.72 -1.66
C ARG A 69 -19.46 14.03 -2.83
N PRO A 70 -19.33 12.70 -3.00
CA PRO A 70 -19.83 11.99 -4.17
C PRO A 70 -21.37 11.96 -4.18
N THR A 71 -21.97 12.94 -4.85
CA THR A 71 -23.39 12.99 -5.18
C THR A 71 -23.55 12.71 -6.67
N PRO A 72 -24.72 12.25 -7.17
CA PRO A 72 -24.89 11.95 -8.60
C PRO A 72 -24.42 13.05 -9.56
N PHE A 73 -24.53 14.32 -9.15
CA PHE A 73 -24.10 15.48 -9.94
C PHE A 73 -22.61 15.82 -9.81
N THR A 74 -21.96 15.43 -8.71
CA THR A 74 -20.54 15.71 -8.42
C THR A 74 -19.63 14.50 -8.63
N MET A 75 -20.19 13.31 -8.92
CA MET A 75 -19.44 12.06 -9.12
C MET A 75 -18.27 12.21 -10.09
N TRP A 76 -18.49 12.85 -11.24
CA TRP A 76 -17.45 13.03 -12.24
C TRP A 76 -16.30 13.90 -11.74
N THR A 77 -16.61 15.04 -11.12
CA THR A 77 -15.62 15.95 -10.54
C THR A 77 -14.85 15.26 -9.42
N PHE A 78 -15.54 14.51 -8.56
CA PHE A 78 -14.91 13.72 -7.50
C PHE A 78 -13.89 12.74 -8.05
N TYR A 79 -14.26 11.91 -9.03
CA TYR A 79 -13.33 10.92 -9.60
C TYR A 79 -12.19 11.57 -10.40
N LYS A 80 -12.43 12.71 -11.05
CA LYS A 80 -11.39 13.47 -11.73
C LYS A 80 -10.34 14.00 -10.73
N GLU A 81 -10.78 14.58 -9.62
CA GLU A 81 -9.87 15.08 -8.58
C GLU A 81 -9.20 13.94 -7.81
N LEU A 82 -9.92 12.85 -7.55
CA LEU A 82 -9.37 11.62 -6.98
C LEU A 82 -8.27 11.03 -7.90
N GLY A 83 -8.47 11.04 -9.21
CA GLY A 83 -7.46 10.57 -10.18
C GLY A 83 -6.15 11.36 -10.09
N LYS A 84 -6.22 12.70 -9.98
CA LYS A 84 -5.03 13.55 -9.79
C LYS A 84 -4.32 13.24 -8.46
N LEU A 85 -5.10 13.02 -7.40
CA LEU A 85 -4.56 12.67 -6.09
C LEU A 85 -3.84 11.32 -6.16
N LEU A 86 -4.45 10.31 -6.79
CA LEU A 86 -3.86 8.99 -6.99
C LEU A 86 -2.58 9.03 -7.83
N ASP A 87 -2.55 9.79 -8.93
CA ASP A 87 -1.35 9.99 -9.74
C ASP A 87 -0.22 10.62 -8.90
N THR A 88 -0.54 11.64 -8.10
CA THR A 88 0.44 12.25 -7.20
C THR A 88 0.99 11.24 -6.18
N PHE A 89 0.13 10.43 -5.58
CA PHE A 89 0.54 9.35 -4.67
C PHE A 89 1.41 8.30 -5.37
N PHE A 90 1.07 7.95 -6.61
CA PHE A 90 1.84 7.01 -7.43
C PHE A 90 3.26 7.55 -7.68
N GLN A 91 3.40 8.80 -8.10
CA GLN A 91 4.71 9.43 -8.35
C GLN A 91 5.58 9.46 -7.09
N ILE A 92 5.01 9.79 -5.94
CA ILE A 92 5.75 9.80 -4.66
C ILE A 92 6.22 8.38 -4.30
N ASN A 93 5.33 7.40 -4.40
CA ASN A 93 5.67 6.03 -4.06
C ASN A 93 6.74 5.45 -5.01
N ILE A 94 6.70 5.77 -6.31
CA ILE A 94 7.77 5.40 -7.25
C ILE A 94 9.10 6.02 -6.82
N GLN A 95 9.13 7.28 -6.41
CA GLN A 95 10.38 7.91 -5.98
C GLN A 95 10.94 7.25 -4.72
N ILE A 96 10.08 6.87 -3.77
CA ILE A 96 10.49 6.11 -2.58
C ILE A 96 11.02 4.74 -3.00
N CYS A 97 10.32 4.04 -3.90
CA CYS A 97 10.77 2.77 -4.44
C CYS A 97 12.14 2.85 -5.10
N ASP A 98 12.32 3.80 -6.02
CA ASP A 98 13.57 4.00 -6.73
C ASP A 98 14.68 4.41 -5.77
N GLY A 99 14.39 5.21 -4.74
CA GLY A 99 15.34 5.59 -3.71
C GLY A 99 15.89 4.41 -2.90
N VAL A 100 15.11 3.34 -2.77
CA VAL A 100 15.56 2.08 -2.15
C VAL A 100 16.22 1.16 -3.17
N LEU A 101 15.50 0.81 -4.23
CA LEU A 101 15.87 -0.23 -5.19
C LEU A 101 17.07 0.18 -6.07
N ASN A 102 17.18 1.45 -6.43
CA ASN A 102 18.29 1.97 -7.25
C ASN A 102 19.48 2.44 -6.40
N ASN A 103 19.48 2.18 -5.09
CA ASN A 103 20.59 2.51 -4.19
C ASN A 103 21.34 1.21 -3.78
N PRO A 104 22.42 0.84 -4.49
CA PRO A 104 23.14 -0.41 -4.24
C PRO A 104 23.71 -0.47 -2.83
N SER A 105 24.18 0.67 -2.30
CA SER A 105 24.75 0.74 -0.95
C SER A 105 23.70 0.48 0.12
N LEU A 106 22.48 0.99 -0.04
CA LEU A 106 21.38 0.72 0.88
C LEU A 106 20.92 -0.75 0.77
N MET A 107 20.68 -1.25 -0.45
CA MET A 107 20.29 -2.64 -0.66
C MET A 107 21.32 -3.64 -0.11
N ALA A 108 22.61 -3.38 -0.29
CA ALA A 108 23.68 -4.21 0.29
C ALA A 108 23.66 -4.18 1.82
N ARG A 109 23.41 -3.02 2.46
CA ARG A 109 23.24 -2.94 3.92
C ARG A 109 22.01 -3.71 4.40
N LEU A 110 20.89 -3.63 3.68
CA LEU A 110 19.68 -4.36 4.02
C LEU A 110 19.89 -5.87 3.89
N GLN A 111 20.54 -6.32 2.82
CA GLN A 111 20.85 -7.73 2.61
C GLN A 111 21.83 -8.27 3.67
N ASN A 112 22.89 -7.52 3.98
CA ASN A 112 23.85 -7.89 5.03
C ASN A 112 23.29 -7.78 6.45
N GLY A 113 22.18 -7.05 6.64
CA GLY A 113 21.51 -6.90 7.93
C GLY A 113 20.87 -8.19 8.43
N GLY A 114 20.62 -9.17 7.55
CA GLY A 114 20.02 -10.46 7.90
C GLY A 114 18.65 -10.29 8.54
N PHE A 115 17.73 -9.60 7.84
CA PHE A 115 16.37 -9.39 8.31
C PHE A 115 15.50 -10.62 8.01
N ASP A 116 14.56 -10.91 8.91
CA ASP A 116 13.71 -12.10 8.81
C ASP A 116 12.35 -11.80 8.20
N VAL A 117 11.88 -10.55 8.30
CA VAL A 117 10.60 -10.12 7.73
C VAL A 117 10.61 -8.63 7.41
N LEU A 118 9.88 -8.26 6.35
CA LEU A 118 9.56 -6.88 6.05
C LEU A 118 8.09 -6.60 6.38
N VAL A 119 7.86 -5.53 7.13
CA VAL A 119 6.53 -5.02 7.45
C VAL A 119 6.37 -3.64 6.82
N ALA A 120 5.30 -3.43 6.04
CA ALA A 120 5.05 -2.13 5.41
C ALA A 120 3.63 -1.64 5.63
N ASP A 121 3.45 -0.32 5.63
CA ASP A 121 2.13 0.29 5.49
C ASP A 121 1.73 0.30 4.00
N PRO A 122 0.49 -0.11 3.64
CA PRO A 122 0.03 -0.11 2.26
C PRO A 122 -0.10 1.30 1.64
N VAL A 123 -0.03 2.38 2.44
CA VAL A 123 0.13 3.75 1.91
C VAL A 123 1.47 3.93 1.21
N THR A 124 2.52 3.22 1.66
CA THR A 124 3.81 3.16 0.98
C THR A 124 3.96 1.87 0.20
N ILE A 125 3.60 1.94 -1.07
CA ILE A 125 3.70 0.81 -1.99
C ILE A 125 5.15 0.69 -2.43
N CYS A 126 5.83 -0.36 -1.95
CA CYS A 126 7.12 -0.84 -2.44
C CYS A 126 7.67 -2.01 -1.61
N GLY A 127 7.19 -2.16 -0.37
CA GLY A 127 7.79 -3.06 0.60
C GLY A 127 7.83 -4.51 0.12
N ASP A 128 6.84 -4.92 -0.66
CA ASP A 128 6.77 -6.22 -1.31
C ASP A 128 7.86 -6.42 -2.38
N LEU A 129 8.13 -5.42 -3.23
CA LEU A 129 9.26 -5.46 -4.18
C LEU A 129 10.61 -5.53 -3.49
N VAL A 130 10.80 -4.74 -2.43
CA VAL A 130 12.03 -4.73 -1.64
C VAL A 130 12.21 -6.09 -0.96
N ALA A 131 11.16 -6.63 -0.33
CA ALA A 131 11.19 -7.94 0.31
C ALA A 131 11.50 -9.05 -0.69
N LEU A 132 10.93 -8.98 -1.90
CA LEU A 132 11.20 -9.93 -2.98
C LEU A 132 12.67 -9.90 -3.41
N LYS A 133 13.28 -8.71 -3.57
CA LYS A 133 14.71 -8.57 -3.88
C LYS A 133 15.62 -9.04 -2.75
N LEU A 134 15.18 -8.92 -1.51
CA LEU A 134 15.91 -9.41 -0.33
C LEU A 134 15.70 -10.91 -0.07
N GLY A 135 14.69 -11.53 -0.67
CA GLY A 135 14.34 -12.94 -0.46
C GLY A 135 13.71 -13.23 0.91
N ILE A 136 13.01 -12.25 1.51
CA ILE A 136 12.44 -12.34 2.85
C ILE A 136 10.91 -12.27 2.81
N PRO A 137 10.20 -12.88 3.78
CA PRO A 137 8.74 -12.76 3.86
C PRO A 137 8.30 -11.32 4.11
N PHE A 138 7.10 -11.01 3.65
CA PHE A 138 6.52 -9.67 3.63
C PHE A 138 5.12 -9.64 4.24
N MET A 139 4.78 -8.56 4.95
CA MET A 139 3.44 -8.35 5.52
C MET A 139 3.04 -6.88 5.52
N TYR A 140 1.78 -6.60 5.18
CA TYR A 140 1.17 -5.27 5.39
C TYR A 140 0.65 -5.11 6.83
N THR A 141 0.80 -3.92 7.40
CA THR A 141 0.28 -3.57 8.74
C THR A 141 -1.24 -3.44 8.79
N LEU A 142 -1.88 -3.18 7.66
CA LEU A 142 -3.32 -2.98 7.55
C LEU A 142 -3.84 -3.42 6.18
N ARG A 143 -5.12 -3.73 6.12
CA ARG A 143 -5.83 -4.06 4.86
C ARG A 143 -6.44 -2.78 4.32
N PHE A 144 -5.75 -2.14 3.40
CA PHE A 144 -6.24 -0.95 2.73
C PHE A 144 -5.79 -0.93 1.28
N SER A 145 -6.78 -0.84 0.41
CA SER A 145 -6.59 -0.37 -0.95
C SER A 145 -7.76 0.55 -1.30
N PRO A 146 -7.58 1.47 -2.26
CA PRO A 146 -8.69 2.28 -2.75
C PRO A 146 -9.87 1.41 -3.20
N ALA A 147 -11.06 1.73 -2.67
CA ALA A 147 -12.30 0.95 -2.80
C ALA A 147 -12.22 -0.55 -2.44
N SER A 148 -11.23 -0.93 -1.64
CA SER A 148 -10.95 -2.32 -1.25
C SER A 148 -10.78 -3.26 -2.47
N THR A 149 -10.33 -2.70 -3.59
CA THR A 149 -10.23 -3.39 -4.88
C THR A 149 -9.26 -4.57 -4.80
N VAL A 150 -8.10 -4.37 -4.16
CA VAL A 150 -7.08 -5.42 -4.00
C VAL A 150 -7.57 -6.50 -3.03
N GLU A 151 -8.19 -6.13 -1.91
CA GLU A 151 -8.72 -7.09 -0.93
C GLU A 151 -9.80 -7.99 -1.54
N ARG A 152 -10.69 -7.39 -2.33
CA ARG A 152 -11.78 -8.08 -3.03
C ARG A 152 -11.28 -9.00 -4.12
N ASN A 153 -10.41 -8.48 -5.00
CA ASN A 153 -10.02 -9.17 -6.23
C ASN A 153 -8.81 -10.09 -6.02
N CYS A 154 -7.84 -9.68 -5.20
CA CYS A 154 -6.60 -10.42 -4.94
C CYS A 154 -6.63 -11.11 -3.57
N GLY A 155 -7.14 -10.41 -2.54
CA GLY A 155 -7.12 -10.87 -1.14
C GLY A 155 -8.15 -11.94 -0.80
N LYS A 156 -8.99 -12.35 -1.76
CA LYS A 156 -10.09 -13.32 -1.57
C LYS A 156 -11.03 -12.94 -0.43
N ILE A 157 -11.19 -11.65 -0.17
CA ILE A 157 -12.15 -11.14 0.81
C ILE A 157 -13.47 -10.88 0.06
N PRO A 158 -14.47 -11.77 0.17
CA PRO A 158 -15.71 -11.60 -0.57
C PRO A 158 -16.43 -10.35 -0.07
N ALA A 159 -16.71 -9.42 -0.98
CA ALA A 159 -17.59 -8.28 -0.74
C ALA A 159 -18.82 -8.39 -1.66
N PRO A 160 -19.81 -9.21 -1.28
CA PRO A 160 -21.00 -9.41 -2.08
C PRO A 160 -21.80 -8.12 -2.17
N VAL A 161 -21.96 -7.67 -3.42
CA VAL A 161 -22.58 -6.40 -3.80
C VAL A 161 -24.05 -6.27 -3.37
N SER A 162 -24.68 -7.36 -2.93
CA SER A 162 -26.06 -7.34 -2.48
C SER A 162 -26.21 -6.80 -1.06
N TYR A 163 -25.19 -6.90 -0.19
CA TYR A 163 -25.29 -6.47 1.22
C TYR A 163 -24.04 -5.75 1.76
N VAL A 164 -22.92 -5.78 1.05
CA VAL A 164 -21.76 -4.95 1.39
C VAL A 164 -21.84 -3.66 0.59
N PRO A 165 -21.96 -2.48 1.24
CA PRO A 165 -22.00 -1.21 0.54
C PRO A 165 -20.64 -0.90 -0.08
N ALA A 166 -20.65 -0.45 -1.34
CA ALA A 166 -19.48 0.02 -2.04
C ALA A 166 -18.87 1.20 -1.28
N ALA A 167 -17.54 1.30 -1.30
CA ALA A 167 -16.85 2.38 -0.61
C ALA A 167 -17.41 3.73 -1.05
N LEU A 168 -17.66 4.64 -0.10
CA LEU A 168 -18.16 6.00 -0.39
C LEU A 168 -19.55 6.06 -1.08
N SER A 169 -20.31 4.97 -1.12
CA SER A 169 -21.65 4.94 -1.73
C SER A 169 -22.76 5.54 -0.84
N GLU A 170 -22.44 5.78 0.43
CA GLU A 170 -23.36 6.17 1.52
C GLU A 170 -24.50 5.17 1.76
N LEU A 171 -24.35 3.96 1.22
CA LEU A 171 -25.28 2.86 1.46
C LEU A 171 -24.93 2.13 2.76
N THR A 172 -25.92 1.44 3.32
CA THR A 172 -25.75 0.60 4.51
C THR A 172 -25.83 -0.88 4.15
N ASP A 173 -25.69 -1.76 5.13
CA ASP A 173 -25.94 -3.20 4.97
C ASP A 173 -27.43 -3.51 4.67
N GLN A 174 -28.33 -2.59 5.01
CA GLN A 174 -29.75 -2.66 4.69
C GLN A 174 -30.08 -1.85 3.44
N MET A 175 -30.15 -2.53 2.29
CA MET A 175 -30.45 -1.92 0.98
C MET A 175 -31.75 -2.46 0.38
N THR A 176 -32.57 -1.54 -0.13
CA THR A 176 -33.68 -1.82 -1.04
C THR A 176 -33.18 -2.37 -2.38
N PHE A 177 -34.08 -2.90 -3.21
CA PHE A 177 -33.69 -3.42 -4.53
C PHE A 177 -32.99 -2.36 -5.41
N GLY A 178 -33.51 -1.13 -5.45
CA GLY A 178 -32.90 -0.04 -6.23
C GLY A 178 -31.52 0.35 -5.72
N GLU A 179 -31.32 0.36 -4.40
CA GLU A 179 -30.02 0.62 -3.79
C GLU A 179 -29.01 -0.49 -4.08
N ARG A 180 -29.44 -1.75 -4.16
CA ARG A 180 -28.55 -2.86 -4.59
C ARG A 180 -28.10 -2.72 -6.04
N VAL A 181 -28.99 -2.24 -6.92
CA VAL A 181 -28.63 -1.93 -8.32
C VAL A 181 -27.61 -0.79 -8.36
N LYS A 182 -27.85 0.30 -7.61
CA LYS A 182 -26.90 1.41 -7.45
C LYS A 182 -25.55 0.91 -6.93
N ASN A 183 -25.57 0.08 -5.90
CA ASN A 183 -24.37 -0.48 -5.29
C ASN A 183 -23.53 -1.31 -6.27
N THR A 184 -24.22 -2.14 -7.06
CA THR A 184 -23.59 -2.95 -8.11
C THR A 184 -22.92 -2.06 -9.16
N LEU A 185 -23.59 -0.99 -9.60
CA LEU A 185 -23.01 -0.02 -10.54
C LEU A 185 -21.82 0.73 -9.93
N SER A 186 -21.87 1.08 -8.65
CA SER A 186 -20.77 1.74 -7.93
C SER A 186 -19.52 0.85 -7.88
N TYR A 187 -19.67 -0.45 -7.59
CA TYR A 187 -18.54 -1.39 -7.64
C TYR A 187 -17.91 -1.46 -9.02
N SER A 188 -18.72 -1.61 -10.08
CA SER A 188 -18.20 -1.68 -11.46
C SER A 188 -17.43 -0.42 -11.86
N LEU A 189 -17.93 0.76 -11.47
CA LEU A 189 -17.26 2.03 -11.74
C LEU A 189 -15.94 2.14 -10.97
N GLN A 190 -15.92 1.74 -9.70
CA GLN A 190 -14.72 1.75 -8.87
C GLN A 190 -13.67 0.79 -9.42
N ASP A 191 -14.04 -0.45 -9.73
CA ASP A 191 -13.13 -1.43 -10.31
C ASP A 191 -12.51 -0.90 -11.61
N TYR A 192 -13.29 -0.27 -12.50
CA TYR A 192 -12.77 0.34 -13.73
C TYR A 192 -11.77 1.46 -13.46
N ILE A 193 -12.07 2.38 -12.55
CA ILE A 193 -11.20 3.52 -12.24
C ILE A 193 -9.90 3.03 -11.59
N PHE A 194 -9.98 2.13 -10.61
CA PHE A 194 -8.81 1.65 -9.91
C PHE A 194 -7.99 0.66 -10.73
N GLN A 195 -8.57 -0.04 -11.71
CA GLN A 195 -7.79 -0.82 -12.68
C GLN A 195 -6.76 0.04 -13.42
N SER A 196 -7.12 1.26 -13.82
CA SER A 196 -6.18 2.18 -14.46
C SER A 196 -5.00 2.52 -13.53
N TYR A 197 -5.30 2.82 -12.26
CA TYR A 197 -4.27 3.11 -11.25
C TYR A 197 -3.33 1.91 -11.01
N TRP A 198 -3.88 0.70 -10.86
CA TRP A 198 -3.07 -0.52 -10.71
C TRP A 198 -2.32 -0.90 -11.99
N GLY A 199 -2.78 -0.46 -13.15
CA GLY A 199 -2.09 -0.64 -14.44
C GLY A 199 -0.73 0.07 -14.49
N GLU A 200 -0.62 1.28 -13.92
CA GLU A 200 0.65 2.00 -13.84
C GLU A 200 1.66 1.28 -12.93
N TRP A 201 1.17 0.81 -11.77
CA TRP A 201 1.94 -0.07 -10.89
C TRP A 201 2.41 -1.33 -11.60
N ASN A 202 1.55 -1.95 -12.41
CA ASN A 202 1.91 -3.14 -13.16
C ASN A 202 3.08 -2.92 -14.13
N SER A 203 3.08 -1.77 -14.81
CA SER A 203 4.18 -1.36 -15.69
C SER A 203 5.49 -1.19 -14.91
N TYR A 204 5.43 -0.53 -13.74
CA TYR A 204 6.59 -0.36 -12.88
C TYR A 204 7.17 -1.68 -12.37
N TYR A 205 6.32 -2.58 -11.87
CA TYR A 205 6.75 -3.91 -11.39
C TYR A 205 7.42 -4.72 -12.49
N SER A 206 6.85 -4.68 -13.69
CA SER A 206 7.41 -5.37 -14.86
C SER A 206 8.82 -4.88 -15.21
N LYS A 207 9.06 -3.56 -15.08
CA LYS A 207 10.36 -2.96 -15.31
C LYS A 207 11.40 -3.39 -14.26
N VAL A 208 11.01 -3.44 -12.98
CA VAL A 208 11.93 -3.75 -11.86
C VAL A 208 12.29 -5.23 -11.79
N LEU A 209 11.34 -6.11 -12.09
CA LEU A 209 11.50 -7.57 -11.96
C LEU A 209 11.98 -8.24 -13.25
N VAL A 210 12.02 -7.52 -14.38
CA VAL A 210 12.41 -8.06 -15.70
C VAL A 210 11.53 -9.28 -16.09
N PHE A 211 10.31 -9.33 -15.54
CA PHE A 211 9.25 -10.27 -15.86
C PHE A 211 7.92 -9.51 -15.84
N SER A 212 7.03 -9.78 -16.80
CA SER A 212 5.69 -9.20 -16.80
C SER A 212 4.87 -9.81 -15.66
N LEU A 213 4.70 -9.05 -14.58
CA LEU A 213 3.58 -9.28 -13.67
C LEU A 213 2.34 -8.65 -14.30
N TYR A 214 1.18 -9.26 -14.07
CA TYR A 214 -0.11 -8.68 -14.40
C TYR A 214 -0.87 -8.55 -13.07
N PHE A 215 -1.07 -7.31 -12.60
CA PHE A 215 -2.06 -6.98 -11.58
C PHE A 215 -3.46 -7.19 -12.19
N VAL A 216 -3.83 -8.48 -12.24
CA VAL A 216 -5.14 -9.06 -12.56
C VAL A 216 -5.87 -8.43 -13.75
N GLU A 217 -5.73 -9.09 -14.91
CA GLU A 217 -6.86 -9.23 -15.82
C GLU A 217 -7.07 -10.71 -16.21
N LYS A 218 -8.26 -11.20 -15.82
CA LYS A 218 -9.11 -12.22 -16.46
C LYS A 218 -9.18 -13.67 -15.92
N ASN A 219 -10.46 -14.02 -15.68
CA ASN A 219 -11.12 -15.32 -15.57
C ASN A 219 -11.21 -16.01 -14.21
N SER A 220 -12.46 -16.02 -13.73
CA SER A 220 -13.07 -16.93 -12.77
C SER A 220 -12.41 -18.32 -12.77
N LYS A 221 -11.97 -18.73 -11.58
CA LYS A 221 -11.37 -20.02 -11.17
C LYS A 221 -9.85 -19.91 -10.92
N ASN A 222 -9.53 -19.65 -9.66
CA ASN A 222 -8.21 -19.72 -9.01
C ASN A 222 -7.22 -18.60 -9.37
N LEU A 223 -7.22 -17.53 -8.56
CA LEU A 223 -6.10 -16.60 -8.47
C LEU A 223 -5.20 -16.96 -7.28
N LYS A 224 -3.94 -17.25 -7.59
CA LYS A 224 -2.75 -17.18 -6.73
C LYS A 224 -1.97 -15.93 -7.17
N LEU A 225 -1.30 -15.28 -6.22
CA LEU A 225 -0.12 -14.46 -6.55
C LEU A 225 0.98 -15.44 -6.97
N ASP A 226 1.02 -15.80 -8.25
CA ASP A 226 2.07 -16.67 -8.79
C ASP A 226 3.26 -15.81 -9.23
N ILE A 227 4.24 -15.66 -8.33
CA ILE A 227 5.63 -15.38 -8.73
C ILE A 227 6.16 -16.71 -9.25
N LYS A 228 6.37 -16.83 -10.56
CA LYS A 228 6.88 -18.06 -11.18
C LYS A 228 8.41 -18.03 -11.23
N GLU A 229 9.06 -18.56 -10.21
CA GLU A 229 10.46 -19.03 -10.25
C GLU A 229 10.51 -20.58 -10.24
N PRO A 230 11.59 -21.23 -10.73
CA PRO A 230 11.51 -22.53 -11.40
C PRO A 230 11.25 -23.77 -10.53
N ASP A 231 11.19 -23.68 -9.20
CA ASP A 231 11.10 -24.87 -8.34
C ASP A 231 9.93 -24.80 -7.32
N ASN A 232 8.71 -24.86 -7.87
CA ASN A 232 7.44 -25.44 -7.38
C ASN A 232 7.20 -25.76 -5.87
N THR A 233 7.77 -25.01 -4.92
CA THR A 233 7.66 -25.32 -3.48
C THR A 233 6.79 -24.29 -2.75
N LEU A 234 5.66 -24.77 -2.22
CA LEU A 234 4.71 -24.02 -1.39
C LEU A 234 5.26 -23.93 0.05
N LEU A 235 5.51 -22.74 0.58
CA LEU A 235 5.89 -22.58 2.00
C LEU A 235 4.93 -21.62 2.71
N CYS A 236 4.03 -22.21 3.51
CA CYS A 236 3.49 -21.57 4.71
C CYS A 236 4.57 -21.65 5.80
N LEU A 237 4.92 -20.55 6.47
CA LEU A 237 5.79 -20.62 7.65
C LEU A 237 5.22 -19.86 8.85
N SER A 238 5.32 -20.57 9.97
CA SER A 238 4.96 -20.22 11.34
C SER A 238 6.21 -19.82 12.16
N VAL A 239 6.11 -18.68 12.85
CA VAL A 239 6.77 -18.22 14.11
C VAL A 239 8.27 -18.48 14.39
N SER A 240 9.06 -17.41 14.66
CA SER A 240 9.85 -17.13 15.91
C SER A 240 11.16 -16.35 15.66
N ILE A 241 11.43 -15.36 16.53
CA ILE A 241 12.60 -14.44 16.59
C ILE A 241 12.81 -13.62 15.31
N ILE A 242 12.41 -12.34 15.36
CA ILE A 242 12.21 -11.53 14.16
C ILE A 242 13.10 -10.28 14.20
N ARG A 243 13.94 -10.09 13.18
CA ARG A 243 14.44 -8.77 12.77
C ARG A 243 13.50 -8.18 11.74
N VAL A 244 12.89 -7.04 12.06
CA VAL A 244 11.84 -6.41 11.23
C VAL A 244 12.39 -5.16 10.55
N ILE A 245 12.20 -5.06 9.23
CA ILE A 245 12.26 -3.78 8.52
C ILE A 245 10.86 -3.19 8.42
N GLY A 246 10.67 -1.99 8.96
CA GLY A 246 9.44 -1.21 8.79
C GLY A 246 9.60 -0.17 7.67
N LEU A 247 8.77 -0.21 6.62
CA LEU A 247 8.66 0.89 5.65
C LEU A 247 7.53 1.84 6.08
N CYS A 248 7.88 3.11 6.32
CA CYS A 248 6.93 4.12 6.79
C CYS A 248 6.60 5.17 5.71
N GLY A 249 5.30 5.39 5.49
CA GLY A 249 4.74 6.55 4.78
C GLY A 249 4.04 7.49 5.74
N LEU A 250 3.88 8.76 5.33
CA LEU A 250 3.06 9.76 6.02
C LEU A 250 1.57 9.59 5.74
#